data_AF-A0A351RU09-F1
#
_entry.id   AF-A0A351RU09-F1
#
_cell.length_a   1.000
_cell.length_b   1.000
_cell.length_c   1.000
_cell.angle_alpha   90.00
_cell.angle_beta   90.00
_cell.angle_gamma   90.00
#
_symmetry.space_group_name_H-M   'P 1'
#
loop_
_entity.id
_entity.type
_entity.pdbx_description
1 polymer ?
#
loop_
_entity_poly.entity_id
_entity_poly.type
_entity_poly.pdbx_seq_one_letter_code
_entity_poly.pdbx_strand_id
1 'polypeptide(L)'
;QFNFSCTNAVGTPATVGVVYFVEEMIYPKDSSFSASTSMTCYNNCPDGTVIAAGTGSIYHSQDFDQQTGQQKSYSYAFDKDAYTLKEGTNSISITTKNTNLSAGQFGGSLDFGIQTGPMFDPTSVDSTTGKTYLQLLACDWNANQVCAWDANTKLPVYYTWETGWKAWNTLTSLVASDGTVLKFDQEANVKFTYPSTATTINSTATDTKYAGKVFQLQYGGFRQLWGIPGKCVGMDKGEAVACGPGTRYVPEFVIPDASEVLYSYKKSDGTSVSAATGYIKALDMEKQMQEAACGTQSLTAYTLLTSADWTAPANSTTEPTVTDPPAVIGGVVQKQ
;
A
#
# COMPACT_ATOMS: atom_id res chain seq x y z
N GLN A 1 -26.70 5.82 -15.71
CA GLN A 1 -26.85 4.54 -14.98
C GLN A 1 -26.11 3.49 -15.79
N PHE A 2 -24.92 3.08 -15.36
CA PHE A 2 -24.19 2.00 -16.00
C PHE A 2 -24.36 0.75 -15.13
N ASN A 3 -25.16 -0.19 -15.63
CA ASN A 3 -25.27 -1.53 -15.06
C ASN A 3 -24.08 -2.35 -15.55
N PHE A 4 -23.26 -2.84 -14.62
CA PHE A 4 -22.29 -3.90 -14.92
C PHE A 4 -23.02 -5.24 -14.80
N SER A 5 -23.33 -5.87 -15.95
CA SER A 5 -23.73 -7.29 -15.99
C SER A 5 -22.50 -8.15 -16.29
N CYS A 6 -22.05 -8.94 -15.34
CA CYS A 6 -21.12 -10.04 -15.64
C CYS A 6 -21.91 -11.23 -16.19
N THR A 7 -22.08 -11.27 -17.52
CA THR A 7 -22.39 -12.51 -18.23
C THR A 7 -21.39 -12.64 -19.37
N ASN A 8 -20.24 -13.24 -19.08
CA ASN A 8 -19.44 -13.85 -20.13
C ASN A 8 -19.71 -15.34 -20.15
N ALA A 9 -20.23 -15.77 -21.29
CA ALA A 9 -20.37 -17.16 -21.68
C ALA A 9 -19.02 -17.87 -21.61
N VAL A 10 -19.12 -19.19 -21.39
CA VAL A 10 -18.04 -20.16 -21.23
C VAL A 10 -17.02 -20.05 -22.38
N GLY A 11 -15.95 -19.31 -22.12
CA GLY A 11 -14.66 -19.42 -22.76
C GLY A 11 -13.64 -19.51 -21.64
N THR A 12 -12.64 -20.38 -21.78
CA THR A 12 -11.51 -20.48 -20.85
C THR A 12 -11.08 -19.08 -20.40
N PRO A 13 -11.00 -18.80 -19.09
CA PRO A 13 -10.57 -17.49 -18.62
C PRO A 13 -9.21 -17.24 -19.25
N ALA A 14 -9.12 -16.24 -20.15
CA ALA A 14 -7.84 -15.61 -20.38
C ALA A 14 -7.36 -15.23 -18.98
N THR A 15 -6.16 -15.67 -18.61
CA THR A 15 -5.54 -15.28 -17.35
C THR A 15 -5.38 -13.76 -17.41
N VAL A 16 -6.41 -13.02 -16.99
CA VAL A 16 -6.31 -11.58 -16.80
C VAL A 16 -5.40 -11.44 -15.60
N GLY A 17 -4.10 -11.34 -15.89
CA GLY A 17 -3.08 -11.09 -14.88
C GLY A 17 -3.38 -9.74 -14.28
N VAL A 18 -3.71 -9.72 -12.99
CA VAL A 18 -3.72 -8.47 -12.22
C VAL A 18 -2.25 -8.09 -12.06
N VAL A 19 -1.83 -7.01 -12.71
CA VAL A 19 -0.50 -6.43 -12.54
C VAL A 19 -0.53 -5.60 -11.26
N TYR A 20 0.36 -5.92 -10.32
CA TYR A 20 0.51 -5.18 -9.09
C TYR A 20 1.75 -4.29 -9.20
N PHE A 21 1.61 -3.07 -8.69
CA PHE A 21 2.71 -2.13 -8.55
C PHE A 21 3.02 -1.97 -7.08
N VAL A 22 4.30 -1.82 -6.76
CA VAL A 22 4.74 -1.39 -5.45
C VAL A 22 5.19 0.04 -5.61
N GLU A 23 4.60 0.93 -4.82
CA GLU A 23 5.05 2.31 -4.73
C GLU A 23 6.11 2.42 -3.66
N GLU A 24 7.19 3.11 -3.98
CA GLU A 24 8.28 3.35 -3.06
C GLU A 24 8.59 4.83 -2.92
N MET A 25 8.67 5.27 -1.67
CA MET A 25 9.13 6.60 -1.34
C MET A 25 10.65 6.67 -1.47
N ILE A 26 11.10 7.53 -2.37
CA ILE A 26 12.52 7.86 -2.50
C ILE A 26 12.85 8.93 -1.47
N TYR A 27 13.60 8.54 -0.45
CA TYR A 27 14.02 9.48 0.57
C TYR A 27 15.10 10.42 0.01
N PRO A 28 15.11 11.67 0.47
CA PRO A 28 16.21 12.53 0.11
C PRO A 28 17.59 12.04 0.53
N LYS A 29 18.59 12.35 -0.29
CA LYS A 29 19.99 11.91 -0.11
C LYS A 29 20.17 10.39 -0.15
N ASP A 30 19.15 9.65 -0.59
CA ASP A 30 19.31 8.24 -0.91
C ASP A 30 20.31 8.07 -2.05
N SER A 31 21.37 7.31 -1.81
CA SER A 31 22.39 7.02 -2.82
C SER A 31 21.86 6.20 -4.00
N SER A 32 20.73 5.50 -3.83
CA SER A 32 20.06 4.76 -4.91
C SER A 32 19.42 5.68 -5.95
N PHE A 33 19.17 6.95 -5.58
CA PHE A 33 18.63 7.96 -6.47
C PHE A 33 19.71 8.99 -6.80
N SER A 34 20.46 8.74 -7.87
CA SER A 34 21.52 9.63 -8.29
C SER A 34 20.94 10.90 -8.94
N ALA A 35 21.69 12.00 -8.85
CA ALA A 35 21.40 13.22 -9.62
C ALA A 35 21.46 13.03 -11.16
N SER A 36 21.83 11.83 -11.62
CA SER A 36 21.85 11.45 -13.03
C SER A 36 20.60 10.69 -13.48
N THR A 37 19.63 10.44 -12.61
CA THR A 37 18.33 9.87 -13.01
C THR A 37 17.63 10.86 -13.93
N SER A 38 17.59 10.55 -15.22
CA SER A 38 16.81 11.33 -16.19
C SER A 38 15.34 11.14 -15.89
N MET A 39 14.67 12.22 -15.45
CA MET A 39 13.23 12.25 -15.19
C MET A 39 12.55 13.07 -16.28
N THR A 40 12.12 12.39 -17.33
CA THR A 40 11.37 13.02 -18.41
C THR A 40 9.88 12.73 -18.25
N CYS A 41 9.08 13.79 -18.29
CA CYS A 41 7.63 13.74 -18.22
C CYS A 41 7.02 14.08 -19.58
N TYR A 42 5.95 13.38 -19.94
CA TYR A 42 5.20 13.60 -21.20
C TYR A 42 3.72 13.92 -20.98
N ASN A 43 3.23 13.77 -19.74
CA ASN A 43 1.83 13.95 -19.38
C ASN A 43 1.70 14.49 -17.95
N ASN A 44 0.77 15.41 -17.68
CA ASN A 44 0.59 16.08 -16.39
C ASN A 44 1.91 16.61 -15.80
N CYS A 45 2.68 17.35 -16.60
CA CYS A 45 4.02 17.81 -16.23
C CYS A 45 3.95 19.20 -15.57
N PRO A 46 4.33 19.37 -14.30
CA PRO A 46 4.28 20.66 -13.62
C PRO A 46 5.20 21.71 -14.25
N ASP A 47 4.69 22.90 -14.49
CA ASP A 47 5.42 24.04 -15.05
C ASP A 47 6.08 24.84 -13.92
N GLY A 48 7.40 24.70 -13.80
CA GLY A 48 8.20 25.39 -12.79
C GLY A 48 8.28 26.89 -13.01
N THR A 49 8.11 27.39 -14.24
CA THR A 49 8.09 28.83 -14.50
C THR A 49 6.79 29.45 -13.96
N VAL A 50 5.65 28.79 -14.17
CA VAL A 50 4.34 29.22 -13.66
C VAL A 50 4.29 29.09 -12.13
N ILE A 51 4.79 27.99 -11.58
CA ILE A 51 4.84 27.78 -10.13
C ILE A 51 5.72 28.85 -9.47
N ALA A 52 6.90 29.15 -10.03
CA ALA A 52 7.78 30.20 -9.53
C ALA A 52 7.17 31.61 -9.66
N ALA A 53 6.45 31.88 -10.75
CA ALA A 53 5.72 33.15 -10.93
C ALA A 53 4.50 33.27 -10.01
N GLY A 54 3.98 32.15 -9.51
CA GLY A 54 2.83 32.10 -8.62
C GLY A 54 1.51 32.47 -9.30
N THR A 55 1.39 32.32 -10.62
CA THR A 55 0.16 32.65 -11.35
C THR A 55 0.02 31.84 -12.64
N GLY A 56 -1.15 31.24 -12.87
CA GLY A 56 -1.46 30.52 -14.11
C GLY A 56 -1.79 29.03 -13.94
N SER A 57 -1.67 28.27 -15.03
CA SER A 57 -1.83 26.81 -15.04
C SER A 57 -0.55 26.14 -14.58
N ILE A 58 -0.59 25.42 -13.46
CA ILE A 58 0.60 24.77 -12.88
C ILE A 58 1.15 23.61 -13.71
N TYR A 59 0.43 23.18 -14.74
CA TYR A 59 0.87 22.13 -15.64
C TYR A 59 1.09 22.73 -17.03
N HIS A 60 2.12 22.23 -17.70
CA HIS A 60 2.34 22.44 -19.11
C HIS A 60 1.13 21.96 -19.91
N SER A 61 0.84 22.64 -21.03
CA SER A 61 -0.15 22.18 -21.99
C SER A 61 0.32 20.86 -22.62
N GLN A 62 -0.62 19.92 -22.77
CA GLN A 62 -0.37 18.68 -23.49
C GLN A 62 -0.40 18.94 -25.00
N ASP A 63 0.73 19.39 -25.54
CA ASP A 63 0.85 19.72 -26.95
C ASP A 63 1.86 18.81 -27.67
N PHE A 64 1.69 18.74 -28.99
CA PHE A 64 2.72 18.24 -29.89
C PHE A 64 3.72 19.34 -30.23
N ASP A 65 4.98 18.96 -30.34
CA ASP A 65 5.96 19.77 -31.02
C ASP A 65 5.71 19.68 -32.53
N GLN A 66 5.23 20.78 -33.12
CA GLN A 66 4.92 20.86 -34.54
C GLN A 66 6.15 20.78 -35.45
N GLN A 67 7.36 20.98 -34.90
CA GLN A 67 8.62 20.96 -35.66
C GLN A 67 9.17 19.54 -35.76
N THR A 68 9.04 18.76 -34.69
CA THR A 68 9.55 17.38 -34.62
C THR A 68 8.46 16.33 -34.86
N GLY A 69 7.17 16.72 -34.79
CA GLY A 69 6.03 15.80 -34.86
C GLY A 69 5.93 14.86 -33.65
N GLN A 70 6.69 15.14 -32.58
CA GLN A 70 6.76 14.34 -31.37
C GLN A 70 5.92 14.98 -30.25
N GLN A 71 5.52 14.18 -29.27
CA GLN A 71 4.92 14.69 -28.04
C GLN A 71 5.93 15.59 -27.31
N LYS A 72 5.51 16.77 -26.83
CA LYS A 72 6.37 17.59 -25.96
C LYS A 72 6.72 16.82 -24.69
N SER A 73 7.94 17.05 -24.22
CA SER A 73 8.43 16.47 -22.99
C SER A 73 9.16 17.51 -22.14
N TYR A 74 9.19 17.26 -20.85
CA TYR A 74 9.75 18.16 -19.85
C TYR A 74 10.69 17.38 -18.94
N SER A 75 11.89 17.91 -18.77
CA SER A 75 12.93 17.25 -17.98
C SER A 75 13.02 17.87 -16.59
N TYR A 76 13.07 17.00 -15.60
CA TYR A 76 13.18 17.36 -14.20
C TYR A 76 14.47 16.84 -13.59
N ALA A 77 14.98 17.59 -12.62
CA ALA A 77 16.11 17.20 -11.79
C ALA A 77 15.69 17.28 -10.33
N PHE A 78 16.02 16.27 -9.54
CA PHE A 78 15.81 16.31 -8.10
C PHE A 78 16.99 16.96 -7.40
N ASP A 79 16.72 18.05 -6.69
CA ASP A 79 17.70 18.69 -5.83
C ASP A 79 17.70 18.00 -4.46
N LYS A 80 18.71 17.17 -4.23
CA LYS A 80 18.88 16.39 -2.99
C LYS A 80 19.13 17.26 -1.75
N ASP A 81 19.62 18.48 -1.93
CA ASP A 81 19.99 19.38 -0.84
C ASP A 81 18.81 20.30 -0.49
N ALA A 82 18.05 20.74 -1.49
CA ALA A 82 16.83 21.52 -1.31
C ALA A 82 15.56 20.68 -1.16
N TYR A 83 15.64 19.35 -1.25
CA TYR A 83 14.52 18.42 -1.08
C TYR A 83 13.36 18.65 -2.06
N THR A 84 13.65 19.09 -3.28
CA THR A 84 12.63 19.49 -4.26
C THR A 84 12.96 18.99 -5.65
N LEU A 85 11.92 18.68 -6.42
CA LEU A 85 12.04 18.55 -7.86
C LEU A 85 12.17 19.95 -8.50
N LYS A 86 12.96 20.04 -9.57
CA LYS A 86 13.20 21.27 -10.34
C LYS A 86 12.97 21.04 -11.83
N GLU A 87 12.40 22.05 -12.48
CA GLU A 87 12.41 22.21 -13.93
C GLU A 87 13.39 23.33 -14.27
N GLY A 88 14.50 22.98 -14.93
CA GLY A 88 15.62 23.92 -15.11
C GLY A 88 16.14 24.42 -13.74
N THR A 89 16.03 25.73 -13.48
CA THR A 89 16.42 26.34 -12.20
C THR A 89 15.26 26.51 -11.21
N ASN A 90 14.02 26.29 -11.65
CA ASN A 90 12.83 26.57 -10.84
C ASN A 90 12.42 25.35 -10.02
N SER A 91 12.19 25.54 -8.73
CA SER A 91 11.54 24.53 -7.89
C SER A 91 10.06 24.43 -8.25
N ILE A 92 9.55 23.21 -8.34
CA ILE A 92 8.11 22.97 -8.55
C ILE A 92 7.34 22.73 -7.24
N SER A 93 7.94 23.04 -6.09
CA SER A 93 7.33 22.89 -4.75
C SER A 93 6.23 23.91 -4.49
N ILE A 94 5.06 23.42 -4.03
CA ILE A 94 3.95 24.26 -3.60
C ILE A 94 3.84 24.16 -2.08
N THR A 95 4.47 25.09 -1.37
CA THR A 95 4.52 25.08 0.10
C THR A 95 3.45 25.95 0.75
N THR A 96 2.79 26.82 -0.02
CA THR A 96 1.75 27.73 0.48
C THR A 96 0.55 27.74 -0.45
N LYS A 97 -0.64 27.99 0.11
CA LYS A 97 -1.86 28.12 -0.68
C LYS A 97 -1.77 29.39 -1.53
N ASN A 98 -1.88 29.23 -2.85
CA ASN A 98 -1.91 30.33 -3.79
C ASN A 98 -3.16 30.23 -4.68
N THR A 99 -4.06 31.18 -4.55
CA THR A 99 -5.34 31.20 -5.30
C THR A 99 -5.20 31.67 -6.74
N ASN A 100 -4.03 32.20 -7.13
CA ASN A 100 -3.73 32.59 -8.52
C ASN A 100 -3.17 31.41 -9.33
N LEU A 101 -2.85 30.29 -8.66
CA LEU A 101 -2.53 29.04 -9.32
C LEU A 101 -3.80 28.24 -9.56
N SER A 102 -3.84 27.55 -10.70
CA SER A 102 -4.92 26.67 -11.09
C SER A 102 -4.36 25.39 -11.70
N ALA A 103 -5.10 24.29 -11.61
CA ALA A 103 -4.77 23.05 -12.32
C ALA A 103 -4.96 23.16 -13.85
N GLY A 104 -5.38 24.33 -14.36
CA GLY A 104 -5.62 24.54 -15.79
C GLY A 104 -6.60 23.53 -16.37
N GLN A 105 -6.19 22.89 -17.47
CA GLN A 105 -7.00 21.93 -18.22
C GLN A 105 -7.31 20.63 -17.44
N PHE A 106 -6.57 20.35 -16.36
CA PHE A 106 -6.79 19.17 -15.53
C PHE A 106 -7.96 19.32 -14.55
N GLY A 107 -8.42 20.55 -14.32
CA GLY A 107 -9.49 20.84 -13.38
C GLY A 107 -9.16 20.45 -11.93
N GLY A 108 -10.08 20.73 -11.02
CA GLY A 108 -9.95 20.36 -9.61
C GLY A 108 -9.28 21.41 -8.72
N SER A 109 -9.41 21.19 -7.40
CA SER A 109 -8.78 22.03 -6.38
C SER A 109 -7.36 21.57 -6.13
N LEU A 110 -6.44 22.53 -6.01
CA LEU A 110 -5.07 22.28 -5.55
C LEU A 110 -5.01 21.95 -4.03
N ASP A 111 -6.15 21.96 -3.32
CA ASP A 111 -6.23 21.60 -1.89
C ASP A 111 -5.81 20.14 -1.61
N PHE A 112 -5.78 19.27 -2.62
CA PHE A 112 -5.32 17.88 -2.51
C PHE A 112 -3.86 17.68 -2.93
N GLY A 113 -3.14 18.77 -3.20
CA GLY A 113 -1.79 18.72 -3.75
C GLY A 113 -1.81 18.49 -5.26
N ILE A 114 -0.61 18.34 -5.81
CA ILE A 114 -0.34 18.13 -7.22
C ILE A 114 0.60 16.95 -7.35
N GLN A 115 0.42 16.15 -8.40
CA GLN A 115 1.28 15.02 -8.69
C GLN A 115 1.75 15.15 -10.14
N THR A 116 3.02 14.88 -10.38
CA THR A 116 3.51 14.72 -11.75
C THR A 116 2.83 13.51 -12.39
N GLY A 117 2.70 13.50 -13.72
CA GLY A 117 2.57 12.23 -14.42
C GLY A 117 3.83 11.36 -14.26
N PRO A 118 3.83 10.16 -14.85
CA PRO A 118 4.95 9.25 -14.77
C PRO A 118 6.18 9.86 -15.44
N MET A 119 7.27 9.93 -14.67
CA MET A 119 8.58 10.39 -15.10
C MET A 119 9.51 9.20 -15.25
N PHE A 120 10.26 9.16 -16.34
CA PHE A 120 11.18 8.07 -16.63
C PHE A 120 12.30 8.53 -17.56
N ASP A 121 13.35 7.70 -17.67
CA ASP A 121 14.39 7.90 -18.66
C ASP A 121 13.93 7.28 -20.00
N PRO A 122 13.69 8.08 -21.06
CA PRO A 122 13.20 7.56 -22.33
C PRO A 122 14.19 6.62 -23.03
N THR A 123 15.46 6.63 -22.63
CA THR A 123 16.52 5.78 -23.19
C THR A 123 16.74 4.48 -22.43
N SER A 124 16.17 4.35 -21.23
CA SER A 124 16.24 3.13 -20.44
C SER A 124 15.61 1.96 -21.20
N VAL A 125 16.25 0.79 -21.15
CA VAL A 125 15.86 -0.42 -21.88
C VAL A 125 15.21 -1.40 -20.92
N ASP A 126 14.03 -1.88 -21.29
CA ASP A 126 13.38 -2.98 -20.58
C ASP A 126 14.11 -4.30 -20.88
N SER A 127 14.58 -4.97 -19.84
CA SER A 127 15.38 -6.20 -19.98
C SER A 127 14.60 -7.37 -20.56
N THR A 128 13.27 -7.35 -20.49
CA THR A 128 12.42 -8.45 -20.96
C THR A 128 12.11 -8.34 -22.45
N THR A 129 11.84 -7.13 -22.93
CA THR A 129 11.45 -6.87 -24.33
C THR A 129 12.59 -6.34 -25.20
N GLY A 130 13.66 -5.82 -24.59
CA GLY A 130 14.78 -5.17 -25.29
C GLY A 130 14.44 -3.81 -25.91
N LYS A 131 13.24 -3.28 -25.65
CA LYS A 131 12.78 -1.97 -26.14
C LYS A 131 13.14 -0.86 -25.17
N THR A 132 13.36 0.35 -25.67
CA THR A 132 13.44 1.51 -24.79
C THR A 132 12.09 1.81 -24.15
N TYR A 133 12.07 2.50 -23.01
CA TYR A 133 10.83 2.89 -22.34
C TYR A 133 9.97 3.79 -23.23
N LEU A 134 10.61 4.65 -24.04
CA LEU A 134 9.91 5.45 -25.04
C LEU A 134 9.22 4.59 -26.11
N GLN A 135 9.88 3.52 -26.56
CA GLN A 135 9.29 2.57 -27.53
C GLN A 135 8.17 1.72 -26.92
N LEU A 136 8.25 1.40 -25.63
CA LEU A 136 7.17 0.71 -24.91
C LEU A 136 5.93 1.59 -24.82
N LEU A 137 6.11 2.89 -24.57
CA LEU A 137 5.03 3.85 -24.43
C LEU A 137 4.54 4.46 -25.74
N ALA A 138 5.01 3.99 -26.89
CA ALA A 138 4.45 4.39 -28.18
C ALA A 138 2.95 4.07 -28.23
N CYS A 139 2.14 5.03 -28.65
CA CYS A 139 0.70 4.81 -28.79
C CYS A 139 0.39 3.82 -29.92
N ASP A 140 -0.55 2.91 -29.69
CA ASP A 140 -0.91 1.86 -30.66
C ASP A 140 -1.39 2.43 -32.01
N TRP A 141 -1.97 3.63 -31.99
CA TRP A 141 -2.47 4.33 -33.19
C TRP A 141 -1.42 5.25 -33.84
N ASN A 142 -0.31 5.58 -33.18
CA ASN A 142 0.74 6.43 -33.73
C ASN A 142 2.06 6.26 -32.96
N ALA A 143 3.07 5.70 -33.63
CA ALA A 143 4.39 5.45 -33.04
C ALA A 143 5.19 6.72 -32.66
N ASN A 144 4.80 7.90 -33.17
CA ASN A 144 5.39 9.18 -32.80
C ASN A 144 4.70 9.84 -31.59
N GLN A 145 3.66 9.21 -31.03
CA GLN A 145 2.97 9.68 -29.83
C GLN A 145 3.34 8.82 -28.63
N VAL A 146 3.41 9.45 -27.46
CA VAL A 146 3.76 8.81 -26.20
C VAL A 146 2.51 8.71 -25.34
N CYS A 147 2.01 7.49 -25.16
CA CYS A 147 0.87 7.17 -24.33
C CYS A 147 1.30 7.06 -22.86
N ALA A 148 1.86 8.13 -22.32
CA ALA A 148 2.46 8.13 -20.97
C ALA A 148 1.47 7.78 -19.85
N TRP A 149 0.16 7.93 -20.07
CA TRP A 149 -0.88 7.45 -19.14
C TRP A 149 -0.87 5.93 -18.95
N ASP A 150 -0.24 5.16 -19.85
CA ASP A 150 -0.12 3.69 -19.80
C ASP A 150 1.22 3.23 -19.19
N ALA A 151 1.98 4.14 -18.58
CA ALA A 151 3.26 3.84 -17.94
C ALA A 151 3.14 2.83 -16.80
N ASN A 152 2.01 2.86 -16.08
CA ASN A 152 1.72 1.82 -15.10
C ASN A 152 1.73 0.44 -15.78
N THR A 153 1.01 0.23 -16.87
CA THR A 153 0.92 -1.10 -17.50
C THR A 153 2.22 -1.52 -18.19
N LYS A 154 2.94 -0.58 -18.80
CA LYS A 154 4.00 -0.89 -19.78
C LYS A 154 5.43 -0.66 -19.31
N LEU A 155 5.65 0.13 -18.27
CA LEU A 155 7.00 0.38 -17.75
C LEU A 155 7.29 -0.47 -16.52
N PRO A 156 8.50 -1.04 -16.39
CA PRO A 156 8.88 -1.78 -15.19
C PRO A 156 9.14 -0.84 -14.00
N VAL A 157 9.61 0.39 -14.25
CA VAL A 157 9.86 1.43 -13.23
C VAL A 157 9.54 2.80 -13.81
N TYR A 158 8.85 3.63 -13.04
CA TYR A 158 8.68 5.06 -13.29
C TYR A 158 8.60 5.79 -11.95
N TYR A 159 8.76 7.10 -11.98
CA TYR A 159 8.74 7.96 -10.81
C TYR A 159 7.55 8.90 -10.88
N THR A 160 6.97 9.21 -9.74
CA THR A 160 6.05 10.34 -9.61
C THR A 160 6.53 11.21 -8.46
N TRP A 161 6.12 12.48 -8.47
CA TRP A 161 6.44 13.40 -7.41
C TRP A 161 5.19 14.16 -7.00
N GLU A 162 4.98 14.32 -5.70
CA GLU A 162 3.83 15.00 -5.12
C GLU A 162 4.27 16.20 -4.30
N THR A 163 3.49 17.29 -4.36
CA THR A 163 3.64 18.45 -3.46
C THR A 163 2.30 19.12 -3.18
N GLY A 164 2.23 19.81 -2.05
CA GLY A 164 1.08 20.62 -1.68
C GLY A 164 1.30 21.30 -0.33
N TRP A 165 0.52 22.33 -0.05
CA TRP A 165 0.65 23.11 1.19
C TRP A 165 0.02 22.43 2.41
N LYS A 166 -0.61 21.27 2.23
CA LYS A 166 -1.24 20.50 3.30
C LYS A 166 -0.28 19.43 3.81
N ALA A 167 -0.37 19.11 5.09
CA ALA A 167 0.55 18.16 5.73
C ALA A 167 0.54 16.77 5.08
N TRP A 168 -0.58 16.33 4.51
CA TRP A 168 -0.67 15.05 3.79
C TRP A 168 0.05 15.04 2.43
N ASN A 169 0.42 16.20 1.89
CA ASN A 169 1.21 16.33 0.67
C ASN A 169 2.70 16.64 0.95
N THR A 170 3.13 16.53 2.21
CA THR A 170 4.49 16.85 2.64
C THR A 170 5.18 15.63 3.22
N LEU A 171 6.44 15.42 2.86
CA LEU A 171 7.29 14.42 3.49
C LEU A 171 7.67 14.85 4.91
N THR A 172 7.35 14.02 5.90
CA THR A 172 7.88 14.13 7.26
C THR A 172 8.81 12.97 7.53
N SER A 173 10.04 13.24 7.98
CA SER A 173 11.02 12.19 8.28
C SER A 173 11.81 12.52 9.54
N LEU A 174 12.29 11.48 10.22
CA LEU A 174 13.24 11.64 11.32
C LEU A 174 14.64 11.78 10.73
N VAL A 175 15.41 12.73 11.25
CA VAL A 175 16.79 12.97 10.83
C VAL A 175 17.69 12.76 12.04
N ALA A 176 18.69 11.90 11.91
CA ALA A 176 19.69 11.65 12.93
C ALA A 176 20.61 12.87 13.12
N SER A 177 21.39 12.90 14.20
CA SER A 177 22.27 14.03 14.53
C SER A 177 23.35 14.34 13.49
N ASP A 178 23.69 13.37 12.65
CA ASP A 178 24.64 13.48 11.53
C ASP A 178 23.98 13.98 10.22
N GLY A 179 22.68 14.26 10.23
CA GLY A 179 21.93 14.68 9.05
C GLY A 179 21.39 13.53 8.18
N THR A 180 21.56 12.28 8.60
CA THR A 180 21.03 11.11 7.90
C THR A 180 19.52 10.98 8.11
N VAL A 181 18.76 10.86 7.02
CA VAL A 181 17.31 10.60 7.10
C VAL A 181 17.10 9.14 7.49
N LEU A 182 16.39 8.91 8.59
CA LEU A 182 16.00 7.57 9.03
C LEU A 182 14.89 7.03 8.12
N LYS A 183 15.13 5.85 7.58
CA LYS A 183 14.18 5.12 6.74
C LYS A 183 13.50 4.03 7.56
N PHE A 184 12.25 3.72 7.23
CA PHE A 184 11.49 2.64 7.85
C PHE A 184 11.14 1.60 6.79
N ASP A 185 11.00 0.35 7.22
CA ASP A 185 10.46 -0.70 6.37
C ASP A 185 9.04 -0.32 5.92
N GLN A 186 8.74 -0.59 4.65
CA GLN A 186 7.40 -0.39 4.13
C GLN A 186 6.44 -1.41 4.73
N GLU A 187 5.16 -1.08 4.72
CA GLU A 187 4.09 -2.02 5.05
C GLU A 187 4.14 -3.23 4.12
N ALA A 188 3.91 -4.42 4.68
CA ALA A 188 3.98 -5.64 3.90
C ALA A 188 2.67 -5.91 3.16
N ASN A 189 2.77 -6.16 1.87
CA ASN A 189 1.68 -6.73 1.09
C ASN A 189 1.62 -8.22 1.37
N VAL A 190 0.48 -8.71 1.83
CA VAL A 190 0.26 -10.09 2.23
C VAL A 190 -0.80 -10.71 1.34
N LYS A 191 -0.39 -11.67 0.52
CA LYS A 191 -1.27 -12.49 -0.29
C LYS A 191 -1.73 -13.70 0.53
N PHE A 192 -3.01 -13.69 0.89
CA PHE A 192 -3.68 -14.80 1.56
C PHE A 192 -4.61 -15.51 0.59
N THR A 193 -4.55 -16.85 0.56
CA THR A 193 -5.49 -17.66 -0.23
C THR A 193 -6.45 -18.33 0.74
N TYR A 194 -7.73 -17.99 0.63
CA TYR A 194 -8.76 -18.60 1.44
C TYR A 194 -8.90 -20.09 1.06
N PRO A 195 -9.00 -21.02 2.03
CA PRO A 195 -9.02 -22.46 1.75
C PRO A 195 -10.08 -22.85 0.71
N SER A 196 -9.74 -23.77 -0.19
CA SER A 196 -10.62 -24.21 -1.29
C SER A 196 -11.70 -25.19 -0.83
N THR A 197 -11.49 -25.87 0.28
CA THR A 197 -12.51 -26.66 0.94
C THR A 197 -13.41 -25.74 1.75
N ALA A 198 -14.71 -26.04 1.70
CA ALA A 198 -15.69 -25.60 2.68
C ALA A 198 -15.10 -25.65 4.09
N THR A 199 -14.67 -24.51 4.59
CA THR A 199 -14.01 -24.41 5.89
C THR A 199 -14.95 -23.68 6.82
N THR A 200 -15.20 -24.30 7.97
CA THR A 200 -15.92 -23.71 9.09
C THR A 200 -15.02 -22.68 9.77
N ILE A 201 -14.64 -21.61 9.04
CA ILE A 201 -13.74 -20.61 9.61
C ILE A 201 -14.50 -19.70 10.58
N ASN A 202 -15.82 -19.57 10.42
CA ASN A 202 -16.65 -18.66 11.23
C ASN A 202 -18.00 -19.23 11.69
N SER A 203 -18.30 -20.50 11.41
CA SER A 203 -19.62 -21.07 11.66
C SER A 203 -19.60 -22.59 11.61
N THR A 204 -20.53 -23.25 12.30
CA THR A 204 -20.88 -24.67 12.09
C THR A 204 -21.45 -24.93 10.68
N ALA A 205 -21.77 -23.89 9.92
CA ALA A 205 -22.14 -23.98 8.51
C ALA A 205 -20.94 -23.78 7.59
N THR A 206 -20.83 -24.66 6.59
CA THR A 206 -19.95 -24.53 5.44
C THR A 206 -20.15 -23.19 4.74
N ASP A 207 -19.18 -22.27 4.84
CA ASP A 207 -19.15 -21.04 4.05
C ASP A 207 -18.24 -21.24 2.83
N THR A 208 -18.84 -21.20 1.64
CA THR A 208 -18.14 -21.34 0.34
C THR A 208 -17.95 -20.01 -0.37
N LYS A 209 -18.42 -18.88 0.20
CA LYS A 209 -18.39 -17.56 -0.43
C LYS A 209 -16.99 -17.16 -0.90
N TYR A 210 -15.98 -17.50 -0.09
CA TYR A 210 -14.59 -17.14 -0.34
C TYR A 210 -13.70 -18.33 -0.71
N ALA A 211 -14.26 -19.52 -0.93
CA ALA A 211 -13.48 -20.71 -1.21
C ALA A 211 -12.51 -20.52 -2.39
N GLY A 212 -11.21 -20.72 -2.14
CA GLY A 212 -10.15 -20.57 -3.14
C GLY A 212 -9.89 -19.15 -3.63
N LYS A 213 -10.51 -18.12 -3.03
CA LYS A 213 -10.27 -16.72 -3.40
C LYS A 213 -8.96 -16.23 -2.81
N VAL A 214 -8.31 -15.33 -3.54
CA VAL A 214 -7.07 -14.67 -3.11
C VAL A 214 -7.40 -13.27 -2.62
N PHE A 215 -6.86 -12.92 -1.46
CA PHE A 215 -6.95 -11.61 -0.83
C PHE A 215 -5.57 -10.98 -0.78
N GLN A 216 -5.51 -9.69 -1.12
CA GLN A 216 -4.35 -8.85 -0.86
C GLN A 216 -4.65 -8.06 0.39
N LEU A 217 -3.88 -8.34 1.43
CA LEU A 217 -3.95 -7.72 2.73
C LEU A 217 -2.73 -6.82 2.91
N GLN A 218 -2.82 -5.84 3.79
CA GLN A 218 -1.72 -4.92 4.08
C GLN A 218 -1.38 -5.02 5.56
N TYR A 219 -0.12 -5.29 5.86
CA TYR A 219 0.39 -5.40 7.21
C TYR A 219 1.26 -4.18 7.54
N GLY A 220 0.68 -3.21 8.24
CA GLY A 220 1.36 -1.98 8.65
C GLY A 220 2.17 -2.09 9.93
N GLY A 221 2.43 -3.31 10.39
CA GLY A 221 3.14 -3.58 11.63
C GLY A 221 2.25 -4.21 12.70
N PHE A 222 2.76 -4.25 13.93
CA PHE A 222 2.18 -5.05 15.00
C PHE A 222 0.68 -4.74 15.21
N ARG A 223 -0.16 -5.78 15.12
CA ARG A 223 -1.63 -5.72 15.24
C ARG A 223 -2.37 -4.96 14.13
N GLN A 224 -1.69 -4.57 13.04
CA GLN A 224 -2.27 -3.81 11.95
C GLN A 224 -2.30 -4.65 10.68
N LEU A 225 -3.36 -5.44 10.51
CA LEU A 225 -3.65 -6.18 9.28
C LEU A 225 -4.96 -5.65 8.68
N TRP A 226 -4.88 -5.10 7.47
CA TRP A 226 -5.99 -4.49 6.75
C TRP A 226 -6.35 -5.25 5.47
N GLY A 227 -7.51 -4.92 4.90
CA GLY A 227 -7.99 -5.52 3.65
C GLY A 227 -8.91 -6.73 3.82
N ILE A 228 -9.18 -7.16 5.05
CA ILE A 228 -10.20 -8.19 5.32
C ILE A 228 -11.59 -7.57 5.12
N PRO A 229 -12.42 -8.12 4.21
CA PRO A 229 -13.80 -7.69 4.06
C PRO A 229 -14.54 -7.75 5.40
N GLY A 230 -15.41 -6.78 5.64
CA GLY A 230 -16.18 -6.71 6.87
C GLY A 230 -17.52 -6.06 6.66
N LYS A 231 -18.35 -6.16 7.68
CA LYS A 231 -19.70 -5.62 7.75
C LYS A 231 -19.94 -4.99 9.10
N CYS A 232 -20.93 -4.12 9.21
CA CYS A 232 -21.35 -3.61 10.51
C CYS A 232 -22.45 -4.47 11.12
N VAL A 233 -22.37 -4.66 12.43
CA VAL A 233 -23.39 -5.35 13.22
C VAL A 233 -23.94 -4.42 14.31
N GLY A 234 -25.22 -4.59 14.65
CA GLY A 234 -25.84 -3.90 15.78
C GLY A 234 -25.21 -4.35 17.09
N MET A 235 -24.92 -3.43 18.00
CA MET A 235 -24.30 -3.77 19.29
C MET A 235 -25.24 -4.57 20.22
N ASP A 236 -26.56 -4.45 20.03
CA ASP A 236 -27.55 -5.09 20.90
C ASP A 236 -27.81 -6.56 20.53
N LYS A 237 -27.94 -6.89 19.24
CA LYS A 237 -28.32 -8.24 18.77
C LYS A 237 -27.33 -8.89 17.82
N GLY A 238 -26.28 -8.19 17.39
CA GLY A 238 -25.26 -8.73 16.49
C GLY A 238 -25.74 -8.96 15.05
N GLU A 239 -26.90 -8.43 14.69
CA GLU A 239 -27.50 -8.52 13.37
C GLU A 239 -26.76 -7.60 12.38
N ALA A 240 -26.65 -8.01 11.11
CA ALA A 240 -26.01 -7.20 10.09
C ALA A 240 -26.84 -5.94 9.79
N VAL A 241 -26.22 -4.76 9.88
CA VAL A 241 -26.86 -3.45 9.70
C VAL A 241 -25.94 -2.52 8.89
N ALA A 242 -26.50 -1.40 8.41
CA ALA A 242 -25.70 -0.36 7.78
C ALA A 242 -24.73 0.27 8.81
N CYS A 243 -23.51 0.57 8.38
CA CYS A 243 -22.51 1.19 9.25
C CYS A 243 -22.94 2.60 9.68
N GLY A 244 -22.93 2.85 10.99
CA GLY A 244 -23.34 4.12 11.58
C GLY A 244 -23.19 4.14 13.10
N PRO A 245 -23.71 5.19 13.77
CA PRO A 245 -23.73 5.27 15.22
C PRO A 245 -24.41 4.05 15.85
N GLY A 246 -23.84 3.47 16.91
CA GLY A 246 -24.39 2.29 17.60
C GLY A 246 -24.09 0.95 16.91
N THR A 247 -23.20 0.92 15.92
CA THR A 247 -22.81 -0.29 15.19
C THR A 247 -21.33 -0.59 15.36
N ARG A 248 -20.94 -1.85 15.17
CA ARG A 248 -19.55 -2.30 15.21
C ARG A 248 -19.14 -2.93 13.90
N TYR A 249 -18.02 -2.51 13.33
CA TYR A 249 -17.42 -3.19 12.18
C TYR A 249 -16.79 -4.51 12.63
N VAL A 250 -17.10 -5.58 11.92
CA VAL A 250 -16.57 -6.93 12.17
C VAL A 250 -16.11 -7.54 10.85
N PRO A 251 -14.99 -8.29 10.85
CA PRO A 251 -14.56 -8.98 9.65
C PRO A 251 -15.59 -10.05 9.25
N GLU A 252 -15.81 -10.21 7.95
CA GLU A 252 -16.70 -11.25 7.42
C GLU A 252 -16.08 -12.64 7.50
N PHE A 253 -14.74 -12.72 7.55
CA PHE A 253 -14.05 -13.95 7.87
C PHE A 253 -12.85 -13.73 8.78
N VAL A 254 -12.56 -14.73 9.61
CA VAL A 254 -11.32 -14.85 10.37
C VAL A 254 -10.27 -15.56 9.52
N ILE A 255 -8.99 -15.24 9.70
CA ILE A 255 -7.90 -16.04 9.12
C ILE A 255 -7.45 -17.03 10.20
N PRO A 256 -7.47 -18.35 9.94
CA PRO A 256 -7.02 -19.33 10.93
C PRO A 256 -5.59 -19.04 11.39
N ASP A 257 -5.32 -19.30 12.67
CA ASP A 257 -3.95 -19.26 13.19
C ASP A 257 -3.05 -20.23 12.40
N ALA A 258 -1.80 -19.86 12.24
CA ALA A 258 -0.81 -20.55 11.41
C ALA A 258 -1.20 -20.68 9.92
N SER A 259 -2.12 -19.87 9.42
CA SER A 259 -2.38 -19.81 7.97
C SER A 259 -1.13 -19.36 7.23
N GLU A 260 -0.71 -20.14 6.23
CA GLU A 260 0.38 -19.77 5.35
C GLU A 260 -0.03 -18.62 4.42
N VAL A 261 0.86 -17.65 4.28
CA VAL A 261 0.71 -16.49 3.40
C VAL A 261 1.98 -16.26 2.62
N LEU A 262 1.85 -15.64 1.44
CA LEU A 262 2.99 -15.02 0.78
C LEU A 262 3.01 -13.55 1.15
N TYR A 263 4.17 -13.00 1.46
CA TYR A 263 4.31 -11.59 1.74
C TYR A 263 5.49 -10.97 1.02
N SER A 264 5.34 -9.69 0.72
CA SER A 264 6.36 -8.87 0.06
C SER A 264 6.40 -7.50 0.73
N TYR A 265 7.59 -7.00 0.99
CA TYR A 265 7.81 -5.65 1.52
C TYR A 265 9.21 -5.19 1.13
N LYS A 266 9.41 -3.87 1.17
CA LYS A 266 10.74 -3.30 1.00
C LYS A 266 11.31 -2.87 2.34
N LYS A 267 12.56 -3.26 2.59
CA LYS A 267 13.30 -2.86 3.78
C LYS A 267 13.86 -1.46 3.62
N SER A 268 14.10 -0.82 4.76
CA SER A 268 14.71 0.50 4.86
C SER A 268 16.11 0.58 4.21
N ASP A 269 16.81 -0.55 4.10
CA ASP A 269 18.13 -0.65 3.45
C ASP A 269 18.07 -0.74 1.91
N GLY A 270 16.86 -0.70 1.33
CA GLY A 270 16.62 -0.79 -0.11
C GLY A 270 16.51 -2.21 -0.64
N THR A 271 16.66 -3.24 0.20
CA THR A 271 16.42 -4.63 -0.20
C THR A 271 14.94 -4.97 -0.22
N SER A 272 14.52 -5.76 -1.20
CA SER A 272 13.14 -6.23 -1.31
C SER A 272 13.02 -7.66 -0.81
N VAL A 273 12.01 -7.92 0.00
CA VAL A 273 11.50 -9.27 0.23
C VAL A 273 10.33 -9.48 -0.72
N SER A 274 10.46 -10.45 -1.60
CA SER A 274 9.47 -10.74 -2.64
C SER A 274 8.97 -12.18 -2.50
N ALA A 275 7.65 -12.33 -2.36
CA ALA A 275 6.98 -13.62 -2.31
C ALA A 275 7.56 -14.60 -1.27
N ALA A 276 7.96 -14.08 -0.10
CA ALA A 276 8.41 -14.92 1.00
C ALA A 276 7.22 -15.60 1.68
N THR A 277 7.44 -16.82 2.18
CA THR A 277 6.43 -17.55 2.96
C THR A 277 6.43 -17.08 4.41
N GLY A 278 5.25 -16.74 4.92
CA GLY A 278 5.02 -16.37 6.31
C GLY A 278 3.79 -17.08 6.87
N TYR A 279 3.56 -16.93 8.18
CA TYR A 279 2.41 -17.50 8.87
C TYR A 279 1.67 -16.42 9.65
N ILE A 280 0.35 -16.41 9.55
CA ILE A 280 -0.50 -15.54 10.34
C ILE A 280 -0.55 -16.06 11.77
N LYS A 281 -0.24 -15.20 12.74
CA LYS A 281 -0.42 -15.47 14.16
C LYS A 281 -1.66 -14.74 14.66
N ALA A 282 -2.66 -15.49 15.11
CA ALA A 282 -3.81 -14.93 15.80
C ALA A 282 -3.37 -14.39 17.17
N LEU A 283 -3.47 -13.07 17.36
CA LEU A 283 -3.12 -12.43 18.64
C LEU A 283 -4.32 -12.37 19.58
N ASP A 284 -5.48 -11.98 19.05
CA ASP A 284 -6.74 -11.90 19.77
C ASP A 284 -7.82 -12.64 18.95
N MET A 285 -8.69 -13.37 19.64
CA MET A 285 -9.85 -14.02 19.04
C MET A 285 -11.11 -13.50 19.72
N GLU A 286 -12.00 -12.90 18.93
CA GLU A 286 -13.31 -12.49 19.40
C GLU A 286 -14.33 -13.61 19.12
N LYS A 287 -15.18 -13.91 20.11
CA LYS A 287 -16.34 -14.78 19.95
C LYS A 287 -17.61 -13.97 20.10
N GLN A 288 -18.50 -14.10 19.13
CA GLN A 288 -19.85 -13.55 19.22
C GLN A 288 -20.81 -14.63 19.72
N MET A 289 -21.61 -14.28 20.71
CA MET A 289 -22.74 -15.11 21.13
C MET A 289 -23.91 -14.83 20.19
N GLN A 290 -24.60 -15.89 19.75
CA GLN A 290 -25.87 -15.74 19.05
C GLN A 290 -26.99 -15.51 20.06
N GLU A 291 -27.98 -14.70 19.67
CA GLU A 291 -29.21 -14.56 20.44
C GLU A 291 -29.89 -15.93 20.56
N ALA A 292 -29.99 -16.43 21.79
CA ALA A 292 -30.65 -17.69 22.09
C ALA A 292 -32.05 -17.42 22.66
N ALA A 293 -33.04 -18.21 22.26
CA ALA A 293 -34.31 -18.24 22.97
C ALA A 293 -34.07 -18.80 24.38
N CYS A 294 -34.18 -17.95 25.40
CA CYS A 294 -33.95 -18.34 26.79
C CYS A 294 -35.02 -19.34 27.26
N GLY A 295 -34.75 -20.64 27.13
CA GLY A 295 -35.32 -21.65 28.03
C GLY A 295 -34.64 -21.61 29.40
N THR A 296 -35.12 -22.36 30.38
CA THR A 296 -34.51 -22.46 31.71
C THR A 296 -33.05 -22.91 31.59
N GLN A 297 -32.11 -21.97 31.73
CA GLN A 297 -30.67 -22.24 31.68
C GLN A 297 -30.25 -22.82 33.03
N SER A 298 -29.82 -24.08 33.06
CA SER A 298 -29.18 -24.64 34.26
C SER A 298 -27.75 -24.13 34.33
N LEU A 299 -27.43 -23.33 35.34
CA LEU A 299 -26.05 -23.01 35.66
C LEU A 299 -25.37 -24.29 36.17
N THR A 300 -24.34 -24.75 35.47
CA THR A 300 -23.44 -25.76 36.01
C THR A 300 -22.78 -25.15 37.25
N ALA A 301 -23.12 -25.64 38.44
CA ALA A 301 -22.46 -25.21 39.65
C ALA A 301 -21.03 -25.75 39.62
N TYR A 302 -20.05 -24.86 39.48
CA TYR A 302 -18.65 -25.21 39.70
C TYR A 302 -18.40 -25.24 41.20
N THR A 303 -17.86 -26.36 41.70
CA THR A 303 -17.27 -26.39 43.04
C THR A 303 -16.06 -25.48 43.04
N LEU A 304 -16.05 -24.49 43.94
CA LEU A 304 -14.88 -23.64 44.16
C LEU A 304 -13.71 -24.53 44.60
N LEU A 305 -12.56 -24.34 43.95
CA LEU A 305 -11.31 -24.96 44.39
C LEU A 305 -11.02 -24.50 45.82
N THR A 306 -10.73 -25.47 46.67
CA THR A 306 -10.31 -25.25 48.05
C THR A 306 -8.79 -25.15 48.11
N SER A 307 -8.26 -24.73 49.25
CA SER A 307 -6.80 -24.74 49.49
C SER A 307 -6.17 -26.13 49.40
N ALA A 308 -6.97 -27.21 49.43
CA ALA A 308 -6.49 -28.58 49.23
C ALA A 308 -6.21 -28.90 47.75
N ASP A 309 -6.81 -28.15 46.83
CA ASP A 309 -6.60 -28.29 45.38
C ASP A 309 -5.37 -27.51 44.89
N TRP A 310 -4.72 -26.76 45.78
CA TRP A 310 -3.48 -26.04 45.48
C TRP A 310 -2.27 -26.96 45.60
N THR A 311 -1.62 -27.22 44.47
CA THR A 311 -0.29 -27.83 44.40
C THR A 311 0.76 -26.73 44.26
N ALA A 312 1.69 -26.66 45.23
CA ALA A 312 2.84 -25.77 45.14
C ALA A 312 3.62 -26.07 43.85
N PRO A 313 3.93 -25.07 43.02
CA PRO A 313 4.84 -25.29 41.90
C PRO A 313 6.18 -25.79 42.47
N ALA A 314 6.64 -26.94 41.98
CA ALA A 314 7.96 -27.45 42.27
C ALA A 314 8.98 -26.54 41.57
N ASN A 315 9.31 -25.42 42.22
CA ASN A 315 10.37 -24.56 41.75
C ASN A 315 11.66 -25.39 41.76
N SER A 316 12.16 -25.71 40.57
CA SER A 316 13.51 -26.23 40.42
C SER A 316 14.46 -25.23 41.09
N THR A 317 15.27 -25.70 42.05
CA THR A 317 16.30 -24.86 42.70
C THR A 317 17.47 -24.55 41.77
N THR A 318 17.41 -25.01 40.52
CA THR A 318 18.35 -24.68 39.45
C THR A 318 17.77 -23.61 38.54
N GLU A 319 18.33 -22.41 38.66
CA GLU A 319 18.21 -21.36 37.66
C GLU A 319 18.82 -21.85 36.33
N PRO A 320 18.13 -21.70 35.19
CA PRO A 320 18.69 -22.07 33.89
C PRO A 320 19.83 -21.12 33.52
N THR A 321 21.01 -21.69 33.24
CA THR A 321 22.17 -20.91 32.81
C THR A 321 21.99 -20.45 31.37
N VAL A 322 21.86 -19.15 31.15
CA VAL A 322 21.79 -18.52 29.81
C VAL A 322 23.21 -18.26 29.31
N THR A 323 23.68 -19.02 28.31
CA THR A 323 25.06 -18.95 27.81
C THR A 323 25.27 -18.11 26.56
N ASP A 324 24.20 -17.63 25.91
CA ASP A 324 24.28 -16.85 24.66
C ASP A 324 23.42 -15.58 24.70
N PRO A 325 23.80 -14.51 23.95
CA PRO A 325 23.05 -13.26 23.91
C PRO A 325 21.63 -13.44 23.35
N PRO A 326 20.63 -12.72 23.89
CA PRO A 326 19.22 -12.89 23.54
C PRO A 326 18.94 -12.50 22.08
N ALA A 327 18.28 -13.38 21.35
CA ALA A 327 17.71 -13.08 20.03
C ALA A 327 16.45 -12.20 20.22
N VAL A 328 16.50 -10.96 19.74
CA VAL A 328 15.37 -10.04 19.79
C VAL A 328 14.43 -10.29 18.61
N ILE A 329 13.16 -10.57 18.89
CA ILE A 329 12.08 -10.49 17.89
C ILE A 329 11.06 -9.45 18.40
N GLY A 330 10.85 -8.38 17.64
CA GLY A 330 9.79 -7.40 17.89
C GLY A 330 9.94 -6.54 19.15
N GLY A 331 11.18 -6.23 19.58
CA GLY A 331 11.43 -5.31 20.70
C GLY A 331 11.09 -5.87 22.09
N VAL A 332 10.69 -7.15 22.18
CA VAL A 332 10.50 -7.86 23.44
C VAL A 332 11.58 -8.92 23.56
N VAL A 333 12.31 -8.91 24.68
CA VAL A 333 13.27 -9.97 25.01
C VAL A 333 12.49 -11.27 25.17
N GLN A 334 12.65 -12.20 24.23
CA GLN A 334 12.07 -13.52 24.34
C GLN A 334 12.92 -14.30 25.36
N LYS A 335 12.28 -14.80 26.43
CA LYS A 335 12.88 -15.87 27.23
C LYS A 335 12.74 -17.16 26.43
N GLN A 336 13.85 -17.84 26.16
CA GLN A 336 13.83 -19.27 25.85
C GLN A 336 13.74 -20.06 27.16
#